data_AF-A0A383VP71-F1
#
_entry.id   AF-A0A383VP71-F1
#
_cell.length_a   1.000
_cell.length_b   1.000
_cell.length_c   1.000
_cell.angle_alpha   90.00
_cell.angle_beta   90.00
_cell.angle_gamma   90.00
#
_symmetry.space_group_name_H-M   'P 1'
#
loop_
_entity.id
_entity.type
_entity.pdbx_description
1 polymer ?
#
loop_
_entity_poly.entity_id
_entity_poly.type
_entity_poly.pdbx_seq_one_letter_code
_entity_poly.pdbx_strand_id
1 'polypeptide(L)'
;MGKGIQERAEQQQRLFHTLSTRIDVYEARHGSLPSPDDAQNSRQQQQQQQQQQQQQQQQQQQQQQQQQQQQQHDEDIIDDAFFKDSEVPHPRALLVDTLWPLTHETETASCDLVPHAAPKAKELYGILLQGLPRPPWYMISPDGSFRMLWDFLLAVFSIALVVYVPALIAFYSAATECVFAAGHQPISERDPLAPPQPPRSVRFMTVTNMAFLPPRSVRFMTVTNMAFLLDIIFNFLTGVRRLNHDTGMIEYCYSMRAVAWAYCRSWLLLDVLSALPVECMVVLGMGSPWHQN
;
A
#
# COMPACT_ATOMS: atom_id res chain seq x y z
N MET A 1 -5.25 -8.51 -1.92
CA MET A 1 -5.24 -9.31 -0.67
C MET A 1 -6.32 -10.41 -0.58
N GLY A 2 -7.32 -10.48 -1.46
CA GLY A 2 -8.45 -11.43 -1.31
C GLY A 2 -8.14 -12.93 -1.51
N LYS A 3 -7.17 -13.30 -2.36
CA LYS A 3 -6.92 -14.71 -2.70
C LYS A 3 -6.45 -15.56 -1.51
N GLY A 4 -5.70 -14.97 -0.57
CA GLY A 4 -5.17 -15.72 0.59
C GLY A 4 -6.20 -16.06 1.66
N ILE A 5 -7.34 -15.37 1.72
CA ILE A 5 -8.40 -15.64 2.71
C ILE A 5 -9.24 -16.84 2.26
N GLN A 6 -9.54 -16.91 0.96
CA GLN A 6 -10.30 -18.02 0.38
C GLN A 6 -9.56 -19.35 0.47
N GLU A 7 -8.24 -19.32 0.25
CA GLU A 7 -7.39 -20.51 0.34
C GLU A 7 -7.32 -21.08 1.77
N ARG A 8 -7.32 -20.20 2.80
CA ARG A 8 -7.38 -20.63 4.21
C ARG A 8 -8.71 -21.27 4.59
N ALA A 9 -9.83 -20.76 4.04
CA ALA A 9 -11.15 -21.33 4.30
C ALA A 9 -11.29 -22.74 3.70
N GLU A 10 -10.80 -22.95 2.49
CA GLU A 10 -10.77 -24.29 1.88
C GLU A 10 -9.85 -25.26 2.64
N GLN A 11 -8.70 -24.79 3.13
CA GLN A 11 -7.78 -25.62 3.90
C GLN A 11 -8.41 -26.10 5.22
N GLN A 12 -9.19 -25.23 5.88
CA GLN A 12 -9.92 -25.61 7.09
C GLN A 12 -11.02 -26.65 6.81
N GLN A 13 -11.77 -26.51 5.71
CA GLN A 13 -12.78 -27.51 5.32
C GLN A 13 -12.14 -28.89 5.03
N ARG A 14 -11.00 -28.92 4.35
CA ARG A 14 -10.29 -30.19 4.08
C ARG A 14 -9.79 -30.85 5.35
N LEU A 15 -9.27 -30.08 6.30
CA LEU A 15 -8.84 -30.60 7.60
C LEU A 15 -10.01 -31.19 8.39
N PHE A 16 -11.17 -30.52 8.38
CA PHE A 16 -12.36 -31.02 9.07
C PHE A 16 -12.83 -32.36 8.49
N HIS A 17 -12.86 -32.46 7.15
CA HIS A 17 -13.25 -33.70 6.46
C HIS A 17 -12.27 -34.84 6.75
N THR A 18 -10.97 -34.53 6.81
CA THR A 18 -9.91 -35.52 7.10
C THR A 18 -10.01 -36.05 8.53
N LEU A 19 -10.29 -35.17 9.50
CA LEU A 19 -10.46 -35.55 10.91
C LEU A 19 -11.69 -36.43 11.12
N SER A 20 -12.81 -36.13 10.45
CA SER A 20 -14.03 -36.96 10.53
C SER A 20 -13.78 -38.40 10.09
N THR A 21 -13.13 -38.61 8.93
CA THR A 21 -12.80 -39.96 8.44
C THR A 21 -11.83 -40.73 9.33
N ARG A 22 -11.01 -40.05 10.14
CA ARG A 22 -10.08 -40.75 11.05
C ARG A 22 -10.76 -41.26 12.32
N ILE A 23 -11.84 -40.64 12.77
CA ILE A 23 -12.58 -41.07 13.96
C ILE A 23 -13.29 -42.41 13.67
N ASP A 24 -13.93 -42.54 12.50
CA ASP A 24 -14.64 -43.76 12.09
C ASP A 24 -13.72 -45.00 12.01
N VAL A 25 -12.44 -44.81 11.66
CA VAL A 25 -11.47 -45.91 11.53
C VAL A 25 -10.95 -46.40 12.89
N TYR A 26 -10.89 -45.54 13.91
CA TYR A 26 -10.46 -45.95 15.26
C TYR A 26 -11.56 -46.74 15.98
N GLU A 27 -12.83 -46.42 15.74
CA GLU A 27 -13.97 -47.08 16.37
C GLU A 27 -14.19 -48.50 15.84
N ALA A 28 -13.83 -48.78 14.58
CA ALA A 28 -13.88 -50.11 13.98
C ALA A 28 -12.88 -51.13 14.58
N ARG A 29 -11.87 -50.69 15.35
CA ARG A 29 -10.78 -51.55 15.83
C ARG A 29 -10.91 -52.00 17.29
N HIS A 30 -11.81 -51.40 18.06
CA HIS A 30 -11.99 -51.70 19.49
C HIS A 30 -13.49 -51.70 19.87
N GLY A 31 -14.25 -52.71 19.48
CA GLY A 31 -15.64 -52.82 19.92
C GLY A 31 -16.31 -54.13 19.51
N SER A 32 -16.85 -54.83 20.50
CA SER A 32 -17.79 -55.95 20.39
C SER A 32 -18.85 -55.73 19.30
N LEU A 33 -19.16 -56.79 18.54
CA LEU A 33 -20.21 -56.85 17.51
C LEU A 33 -21.47 -56.08 17.94
N PRO A 34 -21.78 -54.92 17.32
CA PRO A 34 -22.95 -54.15 17.65
C PRO A 34 -24.22 -54.96 17.32
N SER A 35 -25.20 -54.89 18.22
CA SER A 35 -26.51 -55.50 17.98
C SER A 35 -27.12 -54.86 16.73
N PRO A 36 -27.80 -55.61 15.83
CA PRO A 36 -28.39 -55.05 14.62
C PRO A 36 -29.36 -53.89 14.87
N ASP A 37 -29.96 -53.80 16.06
CA ASP A 37 -30.83 -52.69 16.45
C ASP A 37 -30.06 -51.37 16.67
N ASP A 38 -28.81 -51.43 17.15
CA ASP A 38 -27.96 -50.25 17.36
C ASP A 38 -27.52 -49.65 16.02
N ALA A 39 -27.22 -50.50 15.04
CA ALA A 39 -26.81 -50.07 13.69
C ALA A 39 -27.90 -49.26 12.97
N GLN A 40 -29.17 -49.56 13.24
CA GLN A 40 -30.30 -48.84 12.63
C GLN A 40 -30.49 -47.46 13.26
N ASN A 41 -30.33 -47.35 14.58
CA ASN A 41 -30.35 -46.05 15.29
C ASN A 41 -29.16 -45.17 14.89
N SER A 42 -27.96 -45.74 14.74
CA SER A 42 -26.78 -45.00 14.28
C SER A 42 -26.98 -44.41 12.89
N ARG A 43 -27.59 -45.16 11.95
CA ARG A 43 -27.92 -44.66 10.60
C ARG A 43 -28.94 -43.53 10.62
N GLN A 44 -29.95 -43.60 11.49
CA GLN A 44 -30.93 -42.51 11.66
C GLN A 44 -30.29 -41.24 12.24
N GLN A 45 -29.39 -41.38 13.22
CA GLN A 45 -28.63 -40.25 13.77
C GLN A 45 -27.67 -39.63 12.74
N GLN A 46 -27.00 -40.46 11.93
CA GLN A 46 -26.12 -39.98 10.86
C GLN A 46 -26.87 -39.20 9.79
N GLN A 47 -28.09 -39.64 9.42
CA GLN A 47 -28.96 -38.91 8.48
C GLN A 47 -29.42 -37.55 9.05
N GLN A 48 -29.72 -37.46 10.34
CA GLN A 48 -30.06 -36.17 10.96
C GLN A 48 -28.85 -35.21 10.99
N GLN A 49 -27.65 -35.70 11.27
CA GLN A 49 -26.44 -34.85 11.23
C GLN A 49 -26.14 -34.35 9.81
N GLN A 50 -26.32 -35.17 8.78
CA GLN A 50 -26.16 -34.71 7.38
C GLN A 50 -27.16 -33.62 6.99
N GLN A 51 -28.42 -33.71 7.44
CA GLN A 51 -29.39 -32.64 7.19
C GLN A 51 -29.02 -31.32 7.89
N GLN A 52 -28.51 -31.38 9.12
CA GLN A 52 -28.04 -30.18 9.82
C GLN A 52 -26.84 -29.52 9.12
N GLN A 53 -25.90 -30.31 8.59
CA GLN A 53 -24.76 -29.75 7.84
C GLN A 53 -25.20 -29.07 6.53
N GLN A 54 -26.17 -29.63 5.81
CA GLN A 54 -26.70 -28.98 4.60
C GLN A 54 -27.39 -27.65 4.89
N GLN A 55 -28.14 -27.54 6.00
CA GLN A 55 -28.74 -26.26 6.41
C GLN A 55 -27.68 -25.20 6.75
N GLN A 56 -26.59 -25.58 7.42
CA GLN A 56 -25.51 -24.63 7.72
C GLN A 56 -24.79 -24.13 6.45
N GLN A 57 -24.57 -24.99 5.45
CA GLN A 57 -23.98 -24.56 4.18
C GLN A 57 -24.89 -23.59 3.42
N GLN A 58 -26.21 -23.78 3.42
CA GLN A 58 -27.13 -22.83 2.79
C GLN A 58 -27.13 -21.46 3.48
N GLN A 59 -27.05 -21.40 4.82
CA GLN A 59 -26.95 -20.13 5.53
C GLN A 59 -25.64 -19.38 5.21
N GLN A 60 -24.52 -20.09 5.08
CA GLN A 60 -23.26 -19.45 4.70
C GLN A 60 -23.28 -18.88 3.28
N GLN A 61 -23.91 -19.58 2.32
CA GLN A 61 -24.06 -19.03 0.96
C GLN A 61 -24.93 -17.77 0.92
N GLN A 62 -26.02 -17.71 1.70
CA GLN A 62 -26.84 -16.50 1.79
C GLN A 62 -26.08 -15.31 2.41
N GLN A 63 -25.25 -15.53 3.43
CA GLN A 63 -24.42 -14.46 3.99
C GLN A 63 -23.37 -13.93 3.00
N GLN A 64 -22.76 -14.80 2.19
CA GLN A 64 -21.83 -14.35 1.15
C GLN A 64 -22.51 -13.53 0.06
N GLN A 65 -23.74 -13.89 -0.36
CA GLN A 65 -24.48 -13.08 -1.32
C GLN A 65 -24.86 -11.70 -0.76
N GLN A 66 -25.23 -11.60 0.53
CA GLN A 66 -25.49 -10.30 1.14
C GLN A 66 -24.23 -9.42 1.23
N GLN A 67 -23.06 -9.98 1.53
CA GLN A 67 -21.81 -9.21 1.52
C GLN A 67 -21.42 -8.72 0.12
N GLN A 68 -21.67 -9.50 -0.93
CA GLN A 68 -21.41 -9.04 -2.30
C GLN A 68 -22.36 -7.91 -2.72
N GLN A 69 -23.64 -7.97 -2.33
CA GLN A 69 -24.57 -6.87 -2.60
C GLN A 69 -24.21 -5.59 -1.83
N GLN A 70 -23.69 -5.72 -0.60
CA GLN A 70 -23.26 -4.56 0.18
C GLN A 70 -22.00 -3.91 -0.40
N GLN A 71 -21.06 -4.69 -0.93
CA GLN A 71 -19.88 -4.13 -1.61
C GLN A 71 -20.22 -3.45 -2.93
N GLN A 72 -21.18 -3.97 -3.70
CA GLN A 72 -21.67 -3.27 -4.90
C GLN A 72 -22.39 -1.97 -4.54
N HIS A 73 -23.22 -1.99 -3.48
CA HIS A 73 -23.96 -0.78 -3.09
C HIS A 73 -23.05 0.31 -2.49
N ASP A 74 -22.01 -0.05 -1.76
CA ASP A 74 -21.03 0.93 -1.26
C ASP A 74 -20.16 1.53 -2.38
N GLU A 75 -19.90 0.81 -3.48
CA GLU A 75 -19.26 1.43 -4.66
C GLU A 75 -20.21 2.41 -5.35
N ASP A 76 -21.48 2.05 -5.54
CA ASP A 76 -22.46 2.94 -6.19
C ASP A 76 -22.75 4.22 -5.36
N ILE A 77 -22.76 4.14 -4.02
CA ILE A 77 -23.04 5.29 -3.14
C ILE A 77 -21.89 6.30 -3.11
N ILE A 78 -20.64 5.86 -3.28
CA ILE A 78 -19.48 6.77 -3.30
C ILE A 78 -19.49 7.65 -4.56
N ASP A 79 -20.04 7.16 -5.67
CA ASP A 79 -20.13 7.93 -6.91
C ASP A 79 -21.33 8.91 -6.92
N ASP A 80 -22.47 8.55 -6.33
CA ASP A 80 -23.68 9.41 -6.35
C ASP A 80 -23.67 10.55 -5.31
N ALA A 81 -22.98 10.39 -4.18
CA ALA A 81 -22.95 11.43 -3.14
C ALA A 81 -22.03 12.63 -3.48
N PHE A 82 -21.20 12.52 -4.52
CA PHE A 82 -20.21 13.55 -4.87
C PHE A 82 -20.65 14.50 -6.00
N PHE A 83 -21.75 14.22 -6.71
CA PHE A 83 -22.15 14.97 -7.92
C PHE A 83 -23.39 15.85 -7.81
N LYS A 84 -24.08 15.90 -6.65
CA LYS A 84 -25.40 16.55 -6.59
C LYS A 84 -25.43 18.09 -6.50
N ASP A 85 -24.29 18.78 -6.54
CA ASP A 85 -24.23 20.26 -6.44
C ASP A 85 -23.69 20.97 -7.71
N SER A 86 -23.69 20.33 -8.88
CA SER A 86 -23.34 21.05 -10.13
C SER A 86 -24.20 20.63 -11.32
N GLU A 87 -25.51 20.91 -11.23
CA GLU A 87 -26.34 21.08 -12.43
C GLU A 87 -25.91 22.37 -13.15
N VAL A 88 -24.96 22.24 -14.08
CA VAL A 88 -24.83 23.16 -15.22
C VAL A 88 -25.35 22.42 -16.45
N PRO A 89 -26.32 22.96 -17.20
CA PRO A 89 -26.88 22.27 -18.36
C PRO A 89 -25.81 22.11 -19.44
N HIS A 90 -25.51 20.86 -19.85
CA HIS A 90 -24.57 20.57 -20.93
C HIS A 90 -25.29 20.50 -22.29
N PRO A 91 -24.95 21.38 -23.25
CA PRO A 91 -25.43 21.28 -24.63
C PRO A 91 -24.40 20.51 -25.48
N ARG A 92 -24.30 19.18 -25.34
CA ARG A 92 -23.37 18.39 -26.20
C ARG A 92 -23.86 17.01 -26.67
N ALA A 93 -25.09 16.60 -26.34
CA ALA A 93 -25.62 15.28 -26.69
C ALA A 93 -26.03 15.09 -28.17
N LEU A 94 -25.61 15.93 -29.11
CA LEU A 94 -26.04 15.85 -30.52
C LEU A 94 -24.94 15.53 -31.54
N LEU A 95 -23.71 15.24 -31.11
CA LEU A 95 -22.58 15.10 -32.06
C LEU A 95 -21.92 13.72 -32.09
N VAL A 96 -22.26 12.82 -31.17
CA VAL A 96 -21.60 11.49 -31.09
C VAL A 96 -22.39 10.41 -31.85
N ASP A 97 -23.72 10.49 -31.91
CA ASP A 97 -24.53 9.47 -32.61
C ASP A 97 -24.41 9.52 -34.14
N THR A 98 -23.86 10.60 -34.72
CA THR A 98 -23.75 10.75 -36.18
C THR A 98 -22.42 10.25 -36.76
N LEU A 99 -21.41 9.93 -35.94
CA LEU A 99 -20.05 9.64 -36.43
C LEU A 99 -19.58 8.19 -36.18
N TRP A 100 -20.34 7.37 -35.46
CA TRP A 100 -19.96 5.98 -35.17
C TRP A 100 -20.21 4.93 -36.28
N PRO A 101 -21.06 5.10 -37.32
CA PRO A 101 -21.32 3.98 -38.23
C PRO A 101 -20.26 3.70 -39.32
N LEU A 102 -19.14 4.42 -39.39
CA LEU A 102 -18.23 4.37 -40.56
C LEU A 102 -16.99 3.47 -40.43
N THR A 103 -16.86 2.65 -39.38
CA THR A 103 -15.67 1.78 -39.18
C THR A 103 -15.94 0.28 -39.32
N HIS A 104 -17.14 -0.13 -39.73
CA HIS A 104 -17.44 -1.53 -40.00
C HIS A 104 -17.90 -1.75 -41.44
N GLU A 105 -16.97 -1.63 -42.39
CA GLU A 105 -17.06 -2.44 -43.61
C GLU A 105 -15.89 -3.41 -43.68
N THR A 106 -16.31 -4.68 -43.70
CA THR A 106 -15.63 -5.88 -44.14
C THR A 106 -14.65 -5.65 -45.29
N GLU A 107 -13.47 -6.26 -45.25
CA GLU A 107 -13.05 -7.17 -46.32
C GLU A 107 -11.82 -8.01 -45.97
N THR A 108 -12.04 -9.31 -46.01
CA THR A 108 -11.03 -10.35 -46.20
C THR A 108 -10.50 -10.28 -47.64
N ALA A 109 -9.31 -9.71 -47.88
CA ALA A 109 -8.54 -10.05 -49.07
C ALA A 109 -7.07 -9.62 -48.96
N SER A 110 -6.21 -10.61 -49.14
CA SER A 110 -4.91 -10.59 -49.81
C SER A 110 -3.90 -9.48 -49.51
N CYS A 111 -2.75 -9.93 -49.01
CA CYS A 111 -1.47 -9.24 -49.04
C CYS A 111 -1.21 -8.58 -50.41
N ASP A 112 -0.94 -7.27 -50.42
CA ASP A 112 0.29 -6.72 -50.98
C ASP A 112 0.38 -5.19 -50.76
N LEU A 113 1.50 -4.78 -50.15
CA LEU A 113 2.20 -3.51 -50.32
C LEU A 113 1.37 -2.20 -50.44
N VAL A 114 1.12 -1.52 -49.31
CA VAL A 114 1.02 -0.05 -49.29
C VAL A 114 1.75 0.51 -48.05
N PRO A 115 2.99 1.00 -48.18
CA PRO A 115 3.59 1.87 -47.18
C PRO A 115 3.22 3.31 -47.52
N HIS A 116 2.43 4.02 -46.70
CA HIS A 116 2.51 5.49 -46.49
C HIS A 116 1.34 6.21 -45.79
N ALA A 117 0.31 5.54 -45.25
CA ALA A 117 -0.86 6.24 -44.70
C ALA A 117 -0.89 6.42 -43.16
N ALA A 118 0.25 6.66 -42.51
CA ALA A 118 0.31 6.82 -41.04
C ALA A 118 0.62 8.25 -40.46
N PRO A 119 0.21 9.40 -41.05
CA PRO A 119 0.42 10.70 -40.38
C PRO A 119 -0.80 11.33 -39.67
N LYS A 120 -2.03 10.81 -39.77
CA LYS A 120 -3.23 11.58 -39.33
C LYS A 120 -3.66 11.45 -37.88
N ALA A 121 -3.08 10.53 -37.10
CA ALA A 121 -3.45 10.39 -35.68
C ALA A 121 -3.11 11.66 -34.86
N LYS A 122 -1.98 12.32 -35.13
CA LYS A 122 -1.56 13.54 -34.41
C LYS A 122 -2.48 14.74 -34.67
N GLU A 123 -3.04 14.87 -35.87
CA GLU A 123 -4.02 15.93 -36.17
C GLU A 123 -5.35 15.69 -35.49
N LEU A 124 -5.80 14.43 -35.43
CA LEU A 124 -7.07 14.08 -34.76
C LEU A 124 -7.00 14.32 -33.25
N TYR A 125 -5.87 14.03 -32.60
CA TYR A 125 -5.64 14.42 -31.21
C TYR A 125 -5.68 15.94 -31.04
N GLY A 126 -5.09 16.70 -31.97
CA GLY A 126 -5.10 18.16 -31.93
C GLY A 126 -6.50 18.77 -31.96
N ILE A 127 -7.43 18.17 -32.71
CA ILE A 127 -8.84 18.65 -32.81
C ILE A 127 -9.65 18.23 -31.58
N LEU A 128 -9.48 17.00 -31.08
CA LEU A 128 -10.15 16.54 -29.85
C LEU A 128 -9.70 17.30 -28.59
N LEU A 129 -8.46 17.76 -28.55
CA LEU A 129 -7.90 18.52 -27.42
C LEU A 129 -8.30 20.01 -27.39
N GLN A 130 -8.87 20.57 -28.47
CA GLN A 130 -9.23 22.00 -28.52
C GLN A 130 -10.38 22.39 -27.58
N GLY A 131 -11.14 21.42 -27.06
CA GLY A 131 -12.24 21.67 -26.13
C GLY A 131 -11.89 21.48 -24.65
N LEU A 132 -10.69 21.00 -24.32
CA LEU A 132 -10.32 20.73 -22.92
C LEU A 132 -9.76 21.99 -22.26
N PRO A 133 -10.17 22.30 -21.02
CA PRO A 133 -9.64 23.44 -20.28
C PRO A 133 -8.12 23.29 -20.17
N ARG A 134 -7.39 24.32 -20.63
CA ARG A 134 -5.93 24.34 -20.49
C ARG A 134 -5.58 24.24 -19.00
N PRO A 135 -4.63 23.38 -18.61
CA PRO A 135 -4.23 23.31 -17.21
C PRO A 135 -3.74 24.68 -16.76
N PRO A 136 -4.07 25.11 -15.54
CA PRO A 136 -3.50 26.32 -14.98
C PRO A 136 -1.98 26.19 -14.93
N TRP A 137 -1.27 27.29 -15.18
CA TRP A 137 0.19 27.32 -15.34
C TRP A 137 0.98 26.83 -14.12
N TYR A 138 0.36 26.81 -12.94
CA TYR A 138 0.98 26.33 -11.69
C TYR A 138 0.79 24.83 -11.47
N MET A 139 -0.05 24.14 -12.26
CA MET A 139 -0.26 22.69 -12.12
C MET A 139 0.64 21.90 -13.06
N ILE A 140 1.18 20.83 -12.51
CA ILE A 140 2.06 19.91 -13.22
C ILE A 140 1.19 18.85 -13.87
N SER A 141 1.35 18.68 -15.19
CA SER A 141 0.75 17.54 -15.88
C SER A 141 1.43 16.25 -15.43
N PRO A 142 0.68 15.21 -15.05
CA PRO A 142 1.24 13.91 -14.67
C PRO A 142 1.98 13.22 -15.83
N ASP A 143 1.69 13.59 -17.08
CA ASP A 143 2.40 13.12 -18.28
C ASP A 143 3.49 14.09 -18.76
N GLY A 144 3.77 15.14 -18.01
CA GLY A 144 4.79 16.12 -18.36
C GLY A 144 6.19 15.54 -18.25
N SER A 145 7.09 15.91 -19.17
CA SER A 145 8.50 15.50 -19.12
C SER A 145 9.19 15.89 -17.81
N PHE A 146 8.81 17.02 -17.22
CA PHE A 146 9.29 17.45 -15.91
C PHE A 146 8.95 16.43 -14.82
N ARG A 147 7.70 15.97 -14.77
CA ARG A 147 7.24 14.99 -13.77
C ARG A 147 7.99 13.67 -13.93
N MET A 148 8.15 13.18 -15.17
CA MET A 148 8.92 11.96 -15.43
C MET A 148 10.39 12.07 -14.97
N LEU A 149 11.03 13.22 -15.22
CA LEU A 149 12.41 13.46 -14.78
C LEU A 149 12.49 13.50 -13.24
N TRP A 150 11.53 14.15 -12.59
CA TRP A 150 11.44 14.20 -11.14
C TRP A 150 11.23 12.82 -10.51
N ASP A 151 10.30 12.03 -11.04
CA ASP A 151 10.05 10.66 -10.60
C ASP A 151 11.30 9.78 -10.77
N PHE A 152 12.05 9.96 -11.87
CA PHE A 152 13.33 9.28 -12.06
C PHE A 152 14.38 9.67 -11.01
N LEU A 153 14.50 10.95 -10.68
CA LEU A 153 15.41 11.42 -9.63
C LEU A 153 15.04 10.85 -8.26
N LEU A 154 13.74 10.82 -7.92
CA LEU A 154 13.26 10.21 -6.68
C LEU A 154 13.49 8.71 -6.64
N ALA A 155 13.35 8.01 -7.77
CA ALA A 155 13.67 6.58 -7.85
C ALA A 155 15.16 6.34 -7.54
N VAL A 156 16.06 7.17 -8.07
CA VAL A 156 17.51 7.09 -7.76
C VAL A 156 17.78 7.34 -6.28
N PHE A 157 17.17 8.37 -5.67
CA PHE A 157 17.31 8.64 -4.24
C PHE A 157 16.76 7.50 -3.38
N SER A 158 15.60 6.94 -3.76
CA SER A 158 14.97 5.82 -3.06
C SER A 158 15.85 4.57 -3.08
N ILE A 159 16.42 4.22 -4.24
CA ILE A 159 17.36 3.09 -4.36
C ILE A 159 18.60 3.36 -3.51
N ALA A 160 19.15 4.59 -3.55
CA ALA A 160 20.29 4.96 -2.74
C ALA A 160 19.99 4.81 -1.24
N LEU A 161 18.82 5.23 -0.75
CA LEU A 161 18.40 5.03 0.64
C LEU A 161 18.23 3.55 1.00
N VAL A 162 17.59 2.76 0.15
CA VAL A 162 17.37 1.32 0.39
C VAL A 162 18.70 0.58 0.57
N VAL A 163 19.77 1.00 -0.11
CA VAL A 163 21.12 0.44 0.06
C VAL A 163 21.85 1.09 1.25
N TYR A 164 21.75 2.41 1.37
CA TYR A 164 22.52 3.19 2.34
C TYR A 164 22.07 2.97 3.78
N VAL A 165 20.77 2.91 4.05
CA VAL A 165 20.22 2.78 5.41
C VAL A 165 20.64 1.45 6.06
N PRO A 166 20.46 0.27 5.43
CA PRO A 166 20.94 -0.99 6.02
C PRO A 166 22.46 -1.04 6.16
N ALA A 167 23.22 -0.50 5.20
CA ALA A 167 24.68 -0.43 5.29
C ALA A 167 25.13 0.45 6.47
N LEU A 168 24.46 1.58 6.69
CA LEU A 168 24.70 2.44 7.84
C LEU A 168 24.43 1.66 9.14
N ILE A 169 23.27 0.99 9.25
CA ILE A 169 22.91 0.22 10.45
C ILE A 169 23.92 -0.91 10.71
N ALA A 170 24.29 -1.69 9.70
CA ALA A 170 25.16 -2.85 9.86
C ALA A 170 26.60 -2.47 10.22
N PHE A 171 27.16 -1.43 9.61
CA PHE A 171 28.58 -1.10 9.76
C PHE A 171 28.86 0.00 10.77
N TYR A 172 27.92 0.92 11.02
CA TYR A 172 28.14 1.98 12.02
C TYR A 172 27.71 1.58 13.44
N SER A 173 26.79 0.62 13.62
CA SER A 173 26.45 0.10 14.95
C SER A 173 27.66 -0.56 15.64
N ALA A 174 28.44 -1.32 14.87
CA ALA A 174 29.67 -1.96 15.35
C ALA A 174 30.74 -0.95 15.79
N ALA A 175 30.81 0.22 15.16
CA ALA A 175 31.76 1.27 15.54
C ALA A 175 31.40 1.90 16.90
N THR A 176 30.10 2.06 17.18
CA THR A 176 29.63 2.59 18.48
C THR A 176 29.87 1.63 19.64
N GLU A 177 29.81 0.31 19.42
CA GLU A 177 30.07 -0.69 20.47
C GLU A 177 31.56 -0.74 20.85
N CYS A 178 32.48 -0.63 19.88
CA CYS A 178 33.92 -0.58 20.16
C CYS A 178 34.35 0.61 21.02
N VAL A 179 33.68 1.77 20.87
CA VAL A 179 33.95 2.96 21.68
C VAL A 179 33.43 2.77 23.12
N PHE A 180 32.28 2.10 23.29
CA PHE A 180 31.77 1.78 24.63
C PHE A 180 32.64 0.76 25.37
N ALA A 181 33.17 -0.25 24.66
CA ALA A 181 34.09 -1.23 25.22
C ALA A 181 35.42 -0.61 25.66
N ALA A 182 35.95 0.38 24.94
CA ALA A 182 37.19 1.07 25.30
C ALA A 182 37.05 2.00 26.53
N GLY A 183 35.83 2.39 26.89
CA GLY A 183 35.53 3.19 28.09
C GLY A 183 35.41 2.38 29.39
N HIS A 184 35.20 1.07 29.29
CA HIS A 184 35.38 0.15 30.42
C HIS A 184 36.85 -0.23 30.50
N GLN A 185 37.67 0.69 31.03
CA GLN A 185 38.90 0.28 31.68
C GLN A 185 38.51 -0.84 32.66
N PRO A 186 39.11 -2.04 32.59
CA PRO A 186 38.90 -3.07 33.59
C PRO A 186 39.12 -2.39 34.93
N ILE A 187 38.19 -2.58 35.86
CA ILE A 187 38.30 -2.08 37.22
C ILE A 187 39.60 -2.67 37.75
N SER A 188 40.69 -1.92 37.61
CA SER A 188 41.98 -2.26 38.15
C SER A 188 41.73 -2.33 39.64
N GLU A 189 41.79 -3.55 40.15
CA GLU A 189 41.62 -3.97 41.52
C GLU A 189 42.13 -2.87 42.45
N ARG A 190 41.20 -2.13 43.05
CA ARG A 190 41.53 -0.96 43.85
C ARG A 190 42.25 -1.41 45.10
N ASP A 191 43.36 -0.73 45.37
CA ASP A 191 43.99 -0.69 46.69
C ASP A 191 42.94 -0.53 47.79
N PRO A 192 42.85 -1.45 48.77
CA PRO A 192 41.83 -1.45 49.82
C PRO A 192 41.98 -0.30 50.83
N LEU A 193 42.99 0.56 50.70
CA LEU A 193 43.29 1.65 51.63
C LEU A 193 42.99 3.06 51.10
N ALA A 194 42.42 3.18 49.89
CA ALA A 194 42.07 4.49 49.35
C ALA A 194 40.79 5.04 50.04
N PRO A 195 40.79 6.30 50.52
CA PRO A 195 39.63 6.90 51.17
C PRO A 195 38.42 6.98 50.22
N PRO A 196 37.18 6.90 50.74
CA PRO A 196 35.96 6.93 49.95
C PRO A 196 35.89 8.23 49.15
N GLN A 197 36.15 8.12 47.85
CA GLN A 197 35.93 9.22 46.91
C GLN A 197 34.42 9.50 46.87
N PRO A 198 34.00 10.78 46.85
CA PRO A 198 32.60 11.13 46.69
C PRO A 198 32.06 10.48 45.42
N PRO A 199 30.76 10.09 45.39
CA PRO A 199 30.17 9.45 44.23
C PRO A 199 30.46 10.33 43.02
N ARG A 200 31.38 9.87 42.16
CA ARG A 200 31.66 10.53 40.90
C ARG A 200 30.33 10.55 40.18
N SER A 201 29.75 11.74 40.07
CA SER A 201 28.67 12.06 39.15
C SER A 201 28.94 11.25 37.90
N VAL A 202 28.11 10.22 37.67
CA VAL A 202 28.11 9.47 36.43
C VAL A 202 27.74 10.53 35.42
N ARG A 203 28.77 11.16 34.86
CA ARG A 203 28.66 12.17 33.83
C ARG A 203 28.16 11.37 32.66
N PHE A 204 26.84 11.29 32.62
CA PHE A 204 26.03 10.80 31.54
C PHE A 204 26.72 11.30 30.27
N MET A 205 27.49 10.42 29.62
CA MET A 205 28.08 10.66 28.30
C MET A 205 26.90 10.58 27.32
N THR A 206 25.98 11.51 27.50
CA THR A 206 24.72 11.61 26.80
C THR A 206 25.01 12.33 25.51
N VAL A 207 24.90 11.58 24.41
CA VAL A 207 24.37 12.06 23.13
C VAL A 207 25.30 12.96 22.29
N THR A 208 26.56 13.20 22.66
CA THR A 208 27.53 13.88 21.76
C THR A 208 28.11 12.99 20.65
N ASN A 209 27.88 11.67 20.65
CA ASN A 209 28.44 10.77 19.64
C ASN A 209 27.71 10.76 18.28
N MET A 210 26.66 11.56 18.09
CA MET A 210 26.14 11.86 16.75
C MET A 210 27.06 12.80 15.95
N ALA A 211 28.01 13.48 16.60
CA ALA A 211 29.08 14.22 15.93
C ALA A 211 30.04 13.31 15.13
N PHE A 212 29.90 11.99 15.23
CA PHE A 212 30.74 11.02 14.54
C PHE A 212 30.18 10.51 13.21
N LEU A 213 28.96 10.90 12.82
CA LEU A 213 28.56 10.70 11.43
C LEU A 213 29.45 11.58 10.53
N PRO A 214 30.06 11.02 9.48
CA PRO A 214 30.86 11.82 8.56
C PRO A 214 30.02 13.01 8.07
N PRO A 215 30.59 14.23 7.96
CA PRO A 215 29.87 15.38 7.41
C PRO A 215 29.27 15.15 6.00
N ARG A 216 29.73 14.11 5.30
CA ARG A 216 29.16 13.66 4.02
C ARG A 216 27.82 12.94 4.19
N SER A 217 27.70 12.07 5.19
CA SER A 217 26.49 11.29 5.51
C SER A 217 25.33 12.19 5.93
N VAL A 218 25.62 13.18 6.80
CA VAL A 218 24.61 14.15 7.24
C VAL A 218 24.05 14.94 6.05
N ARG A 219 24.94 15.45 5.18
CA ARG A 219 24.53 16.18 3.98
C ARG A 219 23.68 15.34 3.04
N PHE A 220 24.05 14.07 2.81
CA PHE A 220 23.28 13.17 1.97
C PHE A 220 21.85 12.96 2.51
N MET A 221 21.71 12.68 3.81
CA MET A 221 20.38 12.52 4.42
C MET A 221 19.57 13.81 4.37
N THR A 222 20.19 14.97 4.63
CA THR A 222 19.49 16.26 4.53
C THR A 222 18.99 16.52 3.11
N VAL A 223 19.82 16.30 2.08
CA VAL A 223 19.41 16.48 0.68
C VAL A 223 18.27 15.54 0.32
N THR A 224 18.35 14.29 0.76
CA THR A 224 17.33 13.28 0.46
C THR A 224 16.00 13.61 1.14
N ASN A 225 16.01 14.01 2.42
CA ASN A 225 14.80 14.43 3.13
C ASN A 225 14.16 15.67 2.49
N MET A 226 14.97 16.62 2.01
CA MET A 226 14.45 17.77 1.27
C MET A 226 13.84 17.35 -0.07
N ALA A 227 14.39 16.35 -0.77
CA ALA A 227 13.80 15.82 -2.00
C ALA A 227 12.42 15.19 -1.74
N PHE A 228 12.27 14.39 -0.68
CA PHE A 228 10.96 13.83 -0.31
C PHE A 228 9.95 14.90 0.13
N LEU A 229 10.41 15.93 0.85
CA LEU A 229 9.53 17.06 1.22
C LEU A 229 9.04 17.83 -0.02
N LEU A 230 9.92 18.05 -1.00
CA LEU A 230 9.56 18.67 -2.27
C LEU A 230 8.60 17.77 -3.09
N ASP A 231 8.74 16.46 -3.01
CA ASP A 231 7.82 15.54 -3.68
C ASP A 231 6.40 15.68 -3.16
N ILE A 232 6.22 15.79 -1.84
CA ILE A 232 4.90 16.03 -1.23
C ILE A 232 4.27 17.29 -1.83
N ILE A 233 5.04 18.37 -1.97
CA ILE A 233 4.56 19.62 -2.57
C ILE A 233 4.18 19.40 -4.04
N PHE A 234 5.02 18.71 -4.81
CA PHE A 234 4.72 18.43 -6.22
C PHE A 234 3.54 17.48 -6.41
N ASN A 235 3.30 16.55 -5.50
CA ASN A 235 2.12 15.68 -5.52
C ASN A 235 0.83 16.50 -5.35
N PHE A 236 0.81 17.53 -4.50
CA PHE A 236 -0.32 18.47 -4.42
C PHE A 236 -0.50 19.34 -5.68
N LEU A 237 0.57 19.57 -6.45
CA LEU A 237 0.53 20.35 -7.69
C LEU A 237 0.30 19.49 -8.94
N THR A 238 0.35 18.17 -8.82
CA THR A 238 0.19 17.23 -9.93
C THR A 238 -1.27 16.88 -10.13
N GLY A 239 -1.78 17.00 -11.36
CA GLY A 239 -3.17 16.64 -11.68
C GLY A 239 -3.47 15.17 -11.45
N VAL A 240 -4.71 14.85 -11.05
CA VAL A 240 -5.16 13.46 -10.82
C VAL A 240 -5.78 12.91 -12.11
N ARG A 241 -5.37 11.69 -12.48
CA ARG A 241 -6.01 10.92 -13.57
C ARG A 241 -7.29 10.29 -13.03
N ARG A 242 -8.43 10.55 -13.67
CA ARG A 242 -9.67 9.80 -13.46
C ARG A 242 -10.04 9.10 -14.75
N LEU A 243 -10.41 7.83 -14.65
CA LEU A 243 -11.05 7.14 -15.76
C LEU A 243 -12.53 7.53 -15.73
N ASN A 244 -13.02 8.14 -16.80
CA ASN A 244 -14.44 8.38 -16.93
C ASN A 244 -15.11 7.05 -17.31
N HIS A 245 -15.97 6.52 -16.43
CA HIS A 245 -16.62 5.22 -16.61
C HIS A 245 -17.57 5.18 -17.81
N ASP A 246 -18.20 6.31 -18.15
CA ASP A 246 -19.17 6.40 -19.24
C ASP A 246 -18.49 6.41 -20.62
N THR A 247 -17.34 7.08 -20.71
CA THR A 247 -16.61 7.25 -21.99
C THR A 247 -15.43 6.28 -22.15
N GLY A 248 -14.97 5.65 -21.06
CA GLY A 248 -13.74 4.86 -21.03
C GLY A 248 -12.47 5.69 -21.26
N MET A 249 -12.57 7.02 -21.26
CA MET A 249 -11.45 7.92 -21.53
C MET A 249 -10.80 8.42 -20.23
N ILE A 250 -9.49 8.66 -20.28
CA ILE A 250 -8.74 9.23 -19.17
C ILE A 250 -8.96 10.75 -19.16
N GLU A 251 -9.61 11.24 -18.10
CA GLU A 251 -9.79 12.66 -17.84
C GLU A 251 -8.80 13.14 -16.77
N TYR A 252 -8.28 14.35 -16.94
CA TYR A 252 -7.36 14.97 -15.99
C TYR A 252 -8.11 16.01 -15.17
N CYS A 253 -8.18 15.81 -13.86
CA CYS A 253 -8.78 16.76 -12.94
C CYS A 253 -7.72 17.74 -12.41
N TYR A 254 -7.87 19.02 -12.75
CA TYR A 254 -6.99 20.11 -12.33
C TYR A 254 -7.59 20.99 -11.20
N SER A 255 -8.57 20.46 -10.45
CA SER A 255 -9.11 21.18 -9.30
C SER A 255 -8.22 20.97 -8.08
N MET A 256 -7.54 22.02 -7.61
CA MET A 256 -6.61 21.93 -6.48
C MET A 256 -7.25 21.31 -5.21
N ARG A 257 -8.53 21.62 -4.94
CA ARG A 257 -9.26 21.03 -3.81
C ARG A 257 -9.48 19.54 -3.99
N ALA A 258 -9.85 19.11 -5.20
CA ALA A 258 -10.08 17.71 -5.51
C ALA A 258 -8.77 16.90 -5.47
N VAL A 259 -7.68 17.47 -6.01
CA VAL A 259 -6.34 16.88 -5.97
C VAL A 259 -5.86 16.75 -4.51
N ALA A 260 -5.93 17.83 -3.74
CA ALA A 260 -5.50 17.83 -2.34
C ALA A 260 -6.29 16.82 -1.52
N TRP A 261 -7.61 16.75 -1.67
CA TRP A 261 -8.44 15.78 -0.96
C TRP A 261 -8.11 14.33 -1.35
N ALA A 262 -8.00 14.04 -2.65
CA ALA A 262 -7.66 12.72 -3.13
C ALA A 262 -6.29 12.24 -2.61
N TYR A 263 -5.30 13.14 -2.60
CA TYR A 263 -3.95 12.87 -2.09
C TYR A 263 -3.92 12.71 -0.56
N CYS A 264 -4.57 13.61 0.18
CA CYS A 264 -4.68 13.53 1.65
C CYS A 264 -5.31 12.22 2.13
N ARG A 265 -6.32 11.71 1.41
CA ARG A 265 -7.05 10.48 1.77
C ARG A 265 -6.22 9.21 1.56
N SER A 266 -5.26 9.22 0.63
CA SER A 266 -4.62 8.00 0.14
C SER A 266 -3.16 7.87 0.57
N TRP A 267 -2.30 8.77 0.07
CA TRP A 267 -0.85 8.58 0.12
C TRP A 267 -0.12 9.53 1.07
N LEU A 268 -0.74 10.66 1.44
CA LEU A 268 -0.10 11.71 2.23
C LEU A 268 0.56 11.19 3.52
N LEU A 269 -0.09 10.27 4.24
CA LEU A 269 0.47 9.73 5.50
C LEU A 269 1.79 8.99 5.26
N LEU A 270 1.86 8.19 4.19
CA LEU A 270 3.05 7.41 3.85
C LEU A 270 4.19 8.34 3.41
N ASP A 271 3.87 9.36 2.62
CA ASP A 271 4.87 10.32 2.15
C ASP A 271 5.40 11.18 3.31
N VAL A 272 4.53 11.62 4.22
CA VAL A 272 4.95 12.35 5.44
C VAL A 272 5.88 11.47 6.29
N LEU A 273 5.52 10.22 6.55
CA LEU A 273 6.36 9.30 7.32
C LEU A 273 7.72 9.07 6.65
N SER A 274 7.76 9.01 5.31
CA SER A 274 9.00 8.86 4.55
C SER A 274 9.89 10.11 4.58
N ALA A 275 9.30 11.30 4.73
CA ALA A 275 10.01 12.57 4.78
C ALA A 275 10.48 12.96 6.19
N LEU A 276 9.99 12.26 7.24
CA LEU A 276 10.39 12.55 8.62
C LEU A 276 11.85 12.13 8.87
N PRO A 277 12.69 13.02 9.42
CA PRO A 277 14.02 12.67 9.87
C PRO A 277 13.92 11.95 11.22
N VAL A 278 13.46 10.69 11.20
CA VAL A 278 13.19 9.89 12.42
C VAL A 278 14.44 9.80 13.30
N GLU A 279 15.62 9.76 12.70
CA GLU A 279 16.90 9.73 13.40
C GLU A 279 17.12 11.01 14.22
N CYS A 280 16.77 12.17 13.67
CA CYS A 280 16.84 13.44 14.39
C CYS A 280 15.82 13.50 15.54
N MET A 281 14.63 12.91 15.35
CA MET A 281 13.61 12.88 16.40
C MET A 281 13.99 11.97 17.57
N VAL A 282 14.59 10.82 17.32
CA VAL A 282 15.09 9.93 18.39
C VAL A 282 16.16 10.63 19.21
N VAL A 283 17.07 11.37 18.57
CA VAL A 283 18.11 12.16 19.24
C VAL A 283 17.52 13.25 20.11
N LEU A 284 16.59 14.03 19.55
CA LEU A 284 15.94 15.13 20.27
C LEU A 284 15.05 14.61 21.41
N GLY A 285 14.39 13.46 21.22
CA GLY A 285 13.51 12.83 22.20
C GLY A 285 14.26 12.18 23.37
N MET A 286 15.40 11.54 23.14
CA MET A 286 16.23 10.96 24.20
C MET A 286 17.10 11.99 24.95
N GLY A 287 17.22 13.20 24.41
CA GLY A 287 17.99 14.30 25.00
C GLY A 287 17.25 15.10 26.08
N SER A 288 15.98 14.81 26.37
CA SER A 288 15.23 15.60 27.35
C SER A 288 15.35 15.02 28.76
N PRO A 289 16.01 15.72 29.71
CA PRO A 289 16.10 15.33 31.11
C PRO A 289 14.78 15.64 31.82
N TRP A 290 13.68 15.00 31.43
CA TRP A 290 12.47 15.04 32.23
C TRP A 290 12.64 14.02 33.37
N HIS A 291 12.76 14.55 34.58
CA HIS A 291 12.82 13.86 35.88
C HIS A 291 14.20 13.34 36.34
N GLN A 292 15.01 14.27 36.82
CA GLN A 292 15.66 14.09 38.12
C GLN A 292 15.12 15.16 39.07
N ASN A 293 13.99 14.85 39.71
CA ASN A 293 13.53 15.46 40.95
C ASN A 293 13.05 14.33 41.85
#